data_AF-A0A932ZQ03-F1
#
_entry.id   AF-A0A932ZQ03-F1
#
_cell.length_a   1.000
_cell.length_b   1.000
_cell.length_c   1.000
_cell.angle_alpha   90.00
_cell.angle_beta   90.00
_cell.angle_gamma   90.00
#
_symmetry.space_group_name_H-M   'P 1'
#
loop_
_entity.id
_entity.type
_entity.pdbx_description
1 polymer ?
#
loop_
_entity_poly.entity_id
_entity_poly.type
_entity_poly.pdbx_seq_one_letter_code
_entity_poly.pdbx_strand_id
1 'polypeptide(L)'
;MRVRADFLWPLGAYRSDGERSSFRLTPLHVRHTRPDGPGPDWDAVTLLLLWTGRDPEAGGYASLFPLGGTLKDRIGKDRIDYVLFPLWSRTVVGETRSHNVLWPFFNRTTGAVRGSKAWPLYGRYRKSREDGTPVSDRRFFLWPFVTFHRDGLDRQTPSRLLFLFPFYGSFEGRVRSDRAWLFPFFRHRVQRGSQPREDWKMPFPFVHIGWGEGYRRRDFWPFAGRLTVGDLRRTYAIWPLIRHETRSSSEGRDAMTFVLPFYIASKAWDAQGEPARSRRLVWPLYGRSAGPGGARSRAVLPLLWFADETPPGRLFGPILRLYGASTSGDGTRRVTALFGIFTTVRSPGEGLQWRLLGGLLGREEAGGRRRTRFLFVRWGRG
;
A
#
# COMPACT_ATOMS: atom_id res chain seq x y z
N MET A 1 2.23 -24.67 11.40
CA MET A 1 2.84 -24.88 10.06
C MET A 1 2.36 -23.78 9.13
N ARG A 2 3.27 -22.99 8.53
CA ARG A 2 2.91 -21.91 7.61
C ARG A 2 2.64 -22.47 6.23
N VAL A 3 1.40 -22.38 5.77
CA VAL A 3 0.99 -22.81 4.42
C VAL A 3 0.58 -21.57 3.63
N ARG A 4 1.18 -21.40 2.45
CA ARG A 4 0.81 -20.34 1.52
C ARG A 4 0.64 -20.94 0.13
N ALA A 5 -0.54 -20.77 -0.44
CA ALA A 5 -0.85 -21.17 -1.81
C ALA A 5 -1.49 -19.99 -2.53
N ASP A 6 -0.84 -19.49 -3.57
CA ASP A 6 -1.40 -18.45 -4.45
C ASP A 6 -1.88 -19.16 -5.73
N PHE A 7 -3.15 -19.02 -6.13
CA PHE A 7 -3.72 -19.62 -7.34
C PHE A 7 -4.44 -18.54 -8.15
N LEU A 8 -4.21 -18.43 -9.46
CA LEU A 8 -4.72 -17.31 -10.28
C LEU A 8 -4.36 -15.93 -9.69
N TRP A 9 -3.11 -15.73 -9.27
CA TRP A 9 -2.67 -14.46 -8.69
C TRP A 9 -2.97 -13.28 -9.65
N PRO A 10 -3.56 -12.16 -9.18
CA PRO A 10 -3.85 -11.81 -7.77
C PRO A 10 -5.25 -12.19 -7.27
N LEU A 11 -6.04 -12.93 -8.06
CA LEU A 11 -7.45 -13.23 -7.77
C LEU A 11 -7.60 -14.26 -6.65
N GLY A 12 -6.83 -15.35 -6.64
CA GLY A 12 -6.92 -16.41 -5.64
C GLY A 12 -5.69 -16.51 -4.72
N ALA A 13 -5.92 -16.58 -3.42
CA ALA A 13 -4.86 -16.86 -2.45
C ALA A 13 -5.41 -17.51 -1.18
N TYR A 14 -4.69 -18.50 -0.70
CA TYR A 14 -4.88 -19.12 0.61
C TYR A 14 -3.61 -18.97 1.45
N ARG A 15 -3.78 -18.54 2.69
CA ARG A 15 -2.69 -18.42 3.67
C ARG A 15 -3.17 -18.99 5.00
N SER A 16 -2.32 -19.76 5.63
CA SER A 16 -2.51 -20.28 6.99
C SER A 16 -1.20 -20.16 7.75
N ASP A 17 -1.26 -19.59 8.96
CA ASP A 17 -0.13 -19.47 9.89
C ASP A 17 -0.40 -20.27 11.18
N GLY A 18 -0.89 -21.51 11.03
CA GLY A 18 -1.29 -22.36 12.14
C GLY A 18 -2.65 -21.95 12.71
N GLU A 19 -2.71 -20.81 13.38
CA GLU A 19 -3.92 -20.31 14.06
C GLU A 19 -4.78 -19.44 13.15
N ARG A 20 -4.15 -18.58 12.34
CA ARG A 20 -4.86 -17.66 11.45
C ARG A 20 -4.93 -18.23 10.04
N SER A 21 -6.12 -18.20 9.45
CA SER A 21 -6.30 -18.55 8.04
C SER A 21 -7.00 -17.44 7.27
N SER A 22 -6.61 -17.26 6.01
CA SER A 22 -7.27 -16.33 5.10
C SER A 22 -7.44 -17.00 3.75
N PHE A 23 -8.66 -16.94 3.23
CA PHE A 23 -8.98 -17.36 1.88
C PHE A 23 -9.49 -16.16 1.09
N ARG A 24 -8.98 -15.99 -0.12
CA ARG A 24 -9.35 -14.89 -1.01
C ARG A 24 -9.59 -15.44 -2.40
N LEU A 25 -10.73 -15.07 -2.96
CA LEU A 25 -11.09 -15.19 -4.37
C LEU A 25 -11.70 -13.85 -4.79
N THR A 26 -10.84 -12.87 -5.11
CA THR A 26 -11.27 -11.51 -5.42
C THR A 26 -11.94 -11.44 -6.79
N PRO A 27 -13.08 -10.74 -6.94
CA PRO A 27 -13.85 -10.01 -5.91
C PRO A 27 -14.98 -10.83 -5.25
N LEU A 28 -15.10 -12.11 -5.58
CA LEU A 28 -16.26 -12.95 -5.25
C LEU A 28 -16.37 -13.32 -3.77
N HIS A 29 -15.27 -13.70 -3.13
CA HIS A 29 -15.30 -14.17 -1.75
C HIS A 29 -13.98 -13.89 -1.03
N VAL A 30 -14.08 -13.31 0.17
CA VAL A 30 -12.95 -13.11 1.06
C VAL A 30 -13.36 -13.60 2.43
N ARG A 31 -12.58 -14.50 3.02
CA ARG A 31 -12.79 -15.02 4.37
C ARG A 31 -11.52 -14.92 5.18
N HIS A 32 -11.66 -14.45 6.41
CA HIS A 32 -10.61 -14.42 7.41
C HIS A 32 -11.07 -15.21 8.63
N THR A 33 -10.16 -15.96 9.21
CA THR A 33 -10.35 -16.70 10.46
C THR A 33 -9.25 -16.26 11.41
N ARG A 34 -9.65 -15.77 12.57
CA ARG A 34 -8.79 -15.23 13.61
C ARG A 34 -9.24 -15.86 14.92
N PRO A 35 -8.50 -16.80 15.50
CA PRO A 35 -8.83 -17.29 16.84
C PRO A 35 -8.27 -16.31 17.87
N ASP A 36 -8.81 -15.10 17.94
CA ASP A 36 -8.45 -14.14 18.98
C ASP A 36 -9.42 -14.37 20.18
N GLY A 37 -9.24 -15.49 20.91
CA GLY A 37 -10.02 -15.83 22.12
C GLY A 37 -10.57 -17.26 22.20
N PRO A 38 -11.33 -17.61 23.26
CA PRO A 38 -11.84 -18.96 23.51
C PRO A 38 -12.99 -19.40 22.58
N GLY A 39 -13.31 -18.63 21.54
CA GLY A 39 -14.43 -18.87 20.64
C GLY A 39 -14.07 -18.68 19.16
N PRO A 40 -14.94 -19.17 18.25
CA PRO A 40 -14.72 -19.04 16.81
C PRO A 40 -14.90 -17.59 16.34
N ASP A 41 -13.80 -16.93 15.95
CA ASP A 41 -13.80 -15.65 15.25
C ASP A 41 -13.45 -15.82 13.76
N TRP A 42 -14.42 -15.46 12.92
CA TRP A 42 -14.26 -15.43 11.48
C TRP A 42 -15.20 -14.42 10.85
N ASP A 43 -14.78 -13.90 9.72
CA ASP A 43 -15.54 -12.94 8.94
C ASP A 43 -15.38 -13.21 7.45
N ALA A 44 -16.46 -13.06 6.72
CA ALA A 44 -16.51 -13.27 5.29
C ALA A 44 -17.30 -12.17 4.57
N VAL A 45 -16.83 -11.86 3.36
CA VAL A 45 -17.53 -11.00 2.41
C VAL A 45 -17.70 -11.78 1.13
N THR A 46 -18.95 -11.91 0.70
CA THR A 46 -19.36 -12.62 -0.51
C THR A 46 -20.06 -11.65 -1.45
N LEU A 47 -19.66 -11.66 -2.72
CA LEU A 47 -20.18 -10.79 -3.78
C LEU A 47 -20.13 -9.29 -3.42
N LEU A 48 -19.18 -8.88 -2.57
CA LEU A 48 -18.99 -7.52 -2.03
C LEU A 48 -20.16 -6.96 -1.18
N LEU A 49 -21.33 -7.60 -1.19
CA LEU A 49 -22.56 -7.10 -0.58
C LEU A 49 -23.03 -7.91 0.63
N LEU A 50 -22.70 -9.20 0.69
CA LEU A 50 -23.08 -10.08 1.77
C LEU A 50 -21.91 -10.24 2.75
N TRP A 51 -22.12 -9.74 3.95
CA TRP A 51 -21.16 -9.79 5.05
C TRP A 51 -21.68 -10.76 6.09
N THR A 52 -20.88 -11.75 6.44
CA THR A 52 -21.21 -12.72 7.48
C THR A 52 -20.02 -12.89 8.40
N GLY A 53 -20.27 -13.26 9.65
CA GLY A 53 -19.19 -13.56 10.55
C GLY A 53 -19.68 -13.98 11.92
N ARG A 54 -18.72 -14.32 12.75
CA ARG A 54 -18.93 -14.67 14.14
C ARG A 54 -17.82 -14.02 14.94
N ASP A 55 -18.23 -13.37 16.02
CA ASP A 55 -17.34 -12.75 16.99
C ASP A 55 -17.46 -13.52 18.33
N PRO A 56 -16.38 -13.70 19.11
CA PRO A 56 -16.37 -14.53 20.31
C PRO A 56 -17.19 -13.90 21.45
N GLU A 57 -17.20 -12.58 21.56
CA GLU A 57 -17.87 -11.85 22.65
C GLU A 57 -19.33 -11.53 22.32
N ALA A 58 -19.61 -11.18 21.07
CA ALA A 58 -20.91 -10.65 20.66
C ALA A 58 -21.72 -11.59 19.74
N GLY A 59 -21.18 -12.76 19.36
CA GLY A 59 -21.87 -13.78 18.57
C GLY A 59 -21.91 -13.57 17.05
N GLY A 60 -22.77 -14.34 16.37
CA GLY A 60 -22.93 -14.29 14.90
C GLY A 60 -23.53 -12.99 14.38
N TYR A 61 -23.12 -12.56 13.20
CA TYR A 61 -23.70 -11.41 12.50
C TYR A 61 -23.81 -11.67 11.00
N ALA A 62 -24.81 -11.03 10.38
CA ALA A 62 -25.02 -11.05 8.94
C ALA A 62 -25.55 -9.68 8.47
N SER A 63 -25.15 -9.30 7.27
CA SER A 63 -25.47 -8.01 6.67
C SER A 63 -25.51 -8.13 5.15
N LEU A 64 -26.58 -7.60 4.56
CA LEU A 64 -26.76 -7.50 3.12
C LEU A 64 -26.87 -6.02 2.76
N PHE A 65 -25.83 -5.47 2.16
CA PHE A 65 -25.80 -4.06 1.81
C PHE A 65 -26.54 -3.82 0.48
N PRO A 66 -27.43 -2.81 0.38
CA PRO A 66 -27.80 -1.80 1.39
C PRO A 66 -29.06 -2.14 2.22
N LEU A 67 -29.64 -3.33 2.07
CA LEU A 67 -30.95 -3.67 2.63
C LEU A 67 -31.00 -3.68 4.16
N GLY A 68 -30.05 -4.35 4.81
CA GLY A 68 -29.99 -4.34 6.26
C GLY A 68 -29.04 -5.36 6.85
N GLY A 69 -28.79 -5.17 8.14
CA GLY A 69 -28.10 -6.14 8.98
C GLY A 69 -27.06 -5.48 9.87
N THR A 70 -26.18 -6.31 10.42
CA THR A 70 -25.18 -5.91 11.41
C THR A 70 -23.78 -6.18 10.88
N LEU A 71 -22.91 -5.18 10.99
CA LEU A 71 -21.46 -5.31 10.79
C LEU A 71 -20.77 -5.13 12.14
N LYS A 72 -19.66 -5.84 12.35
CA LYS A 72 -18.83 -5.75 13.56
C LYS A 72 -17.37 -5.50 13.24
N ASP A 73 -16.69 -4.74 14.10
CA ASP A 73 -15.27 -4.39 13.99
C ASP A 73 -14.84 -3.88 12.62
N ARG A 74 -15.74 -3.12 11.98
CA ARG A 74 -15.54 -2.56 10.63
C ARG A 74 -15.54 -1.05 10.68
N ILE A 75 -14.70 -0.44 9.83
CA ILE A 75 -14.65 1.01 9.64
C ILE A 75 -14.37 1.75 10.97
N GLY A 76 -13.60 1.13 11.87
CA GLY A 76 -13.29 1.66 13.20
C GLY A 76 -14.52 1.76 14.13
N LYS A 77 -15.53 0.92 13.90
CA LYS A 77 -16.73 0.78 14.72
C LYS A 77 -16.82 -0.64 15.24
N ASP A 78 -17.16 -0.77 16.52
CA ASP A 78 -17.37 -2.06 17.17
C ASP A 78 -18.64 -2.72 16.59
N ARG A 79 -19.68 -1.91 16.35
CA ARG A 79 -20.94 -2.37 15.75
C ARG A 79 -21.58 -1.31 14.85
N ILE A 80 -22.10 -1.75 13.71
CA ILE A 80 -22.91 -0.95 12.79
C ILE A 80 -24.17 -1.75 12.48
N ASP A 81 -25.32 -1.25 12.90
CA ASP A 81 -26.62 -1.74 12.44
C ASP A 81 -27.15 -0.77 11.39
N TYR A 82 -27.76 -1.26 10.33
CA TYR A 82 -28.44 -0.40 9.37
C TYR A 82 -29.66 -1.09 8.78
N VAL A 83 -30.59 -0.28 8.32
CA VAL A 83 -31.81 -0.69 7.62
C VAL A 83 -32.00 0.25 6.45
N LEU A 84 -32.10 -0.32 5.25
CA LEU A 84 -32.28 0.40 3.99
C LEU A 84 -31.31 1.57 3.87
N PHE A 85 -30.01 1.29 3.94
CA PHE A 85 -29.00 2.35 3.87
C PHE A 85 -29.21 3.21 2.61
N PRO A 86 -29.27 4.56 2.72
CA PRO A 86 -28.83 5.37 3.86
C PRO A 86 -29.93 5.82 4.85
N LEU A 87 -31.15 5.25 4.79
CA LEU A 87 -32.30 5.75 5.57
C LEU A 87 -32.06 5.73 7.07
N TRP A 88 -31.57 4.61 7.62
CA TRP A 88 -31.25 4.50 9.03
C TRP A 88 -29.96 3.71 9.26
N SER A 89 -29.14 4.19 10.19
CA SER A 89 -28.06 3.40 10.75
C SER A 89 -27.73 3.78 12.18
N ARG A 90 -27.26 2.81 12.95
CA ARG A 90 -26.76 2.96 14.31
C ARG A 90 -25.34 2.45 14.38
N THR A 91 -24.44 3.23 14.98
CA THR A 91 -23.05 2.82 15.18
C THR A 91 -22.66 2.91 16.65
N VAL A 92 -21.85 1.97 17.11
CA VAL A 92 -21.32 1.90 18.48
C VAL A 92 -19.79 1.91 18.45
N VAL A 93 -19.19 2.69 19.35
CA VAL A 93 -17.73 2.74 19.62
C VAL A 93 -17.53 2.95 21.12
N GLY A 94 -17.08 1.93 21.83
CA GLY A 94 -17.08 1.87 23.30
C GLY A 94 -18.46 2.28 23.84
N GLU A 95 -18.49 3.27 24.71
CA GLU A 95 -19.73 3.80 25.28
C GLU A 95 -20.51 4.75 24.36
N THR A 96 -19.95 5.11 23.20
CA THR A 96 -20.54 6.09 22.30
C THR A 96 -21.50 5.44 21.32
N ARG A 97 -22.76 5.86 21.34
CA ARG A 97 -23.82 5.41 20.43
C ARG A 97 -24.22 6.54 19.50
N SER A 98 -24.26 6.28 18.20
CA SER A 98 -24.65 7.27 17.19
C SER A 98 -25.77 6.75 16.31
N HIS A 99 -26.85 7.51 16.19
CA HIS A 99 -27.97 7.24 15.30
C HIS A 99 -27.89 8.19 14.11
N ASN A 100 -27.98 7.65 12.90
CA ASN A 100 -28.04 8.41 11.65
C ASN A 100 -29.40 8.19 11.01
N VAL A 101 -29.96 9.28 10.48
CA VAL A 101 -31.16 9.26 9.66
C VAL A 101 -30.81 9.99 8.37
N LEU A 102 -31.12 9.36 7.23
CA LEU A 102 -30.72 9.84 5.91
C LEU A 102 -29.22 10.17 5.90
N TRP A 103 -28.39 9.18 6.14
CA TRP A 103 -26.94 9.39 6.15
C TRP A 103 -26.49 10.04 4.82
N PRO A 104 -25.68 11.13 4.84
CA PRO A 104 -24.94 11.68 5.98
C PRO A 104 -25.60 12.90 6.67
N PHE A 105 -26.84 13.25 6.33
CA PHE A 105 -27.49 14.51 6.69
C PHE A 105 -27.74 14.65 8.19
N PHE A 106 -28.47 13.72 8.81
CA PHE A 106 -28.84 13.83 10.22
C PHE A 106 -28.14 12.78 11.07
N ASN A 107 -27.61 13.21 12.21
CA ASN A 107 -27.07 12.29 13.20
C ASN A 107 -27.19 12.85 14.61
N ARG A 108 -27.40 11.93 15.56
CA ARG A 108 -27.43 12.18 17.00
C ARG A 108 -26.51 11.18 17.69
N THR A 109 -25.58 11.68 18.49
CA THR A 109 -24.60 10.89 19.22
C THR A 109 -24.74 11.12 20.72
N THR A 110 -24.69 10.03 21.49
CA THR A 110 -24.80 9.99 22.95
C THR A 110 -23.75 9.06 23.56
N GLY A 111 -23.49 9.19 24.86
CA GLY A 111 -22.42 8.48 25.58
C GLY A 111 -21.24 9.41 25.91
N ALA A 112 -20.02 8.90 25.80
CA ALA A 112 -18.77 9.65 26.02
C ALA A 112 -18.60 10.82 25.03
N VAL A 113 -19.12 10.67 23.81
CA VAL A 113 -19.32 11.78 22.86
C VAL A 113 -20.81 12.12 22.83
N ARG A 114 -21.13 13.42 22.85
CA ARG A 114 -22.50 13.93 22.76
C ARG A 114 -22.58 15.00 21.69
N GLY A 115 -23.60 14.93 20.85
CA GLY A 115 -23.74 15.91 19.78
C GLY A 115 -24.78 15.56 18.75
N SER A 116 -24.97 16.47 17.81
CA SER A 116 -25.79 16.24 16.64
C SER A 116 -25.29 17.04 15.46
N LYS A 117 -25.67 16.59 14.27
CA LYS A 117 -25.47 17.34 13.03
C LYS A 117 -26.73 17.31 12.17
N ALA A 118 -26.89 18.39 11.42
CA ALA A 118 -27.71 18.55 10.24
C ALA A 118 -26.77 19.05 9.14
N TRP A 119 -26.07 18.12 8.48
CA TRP A 119 -25.14 18.43 7.40
C TRP A 119 -25.93 18.89 6.16
N PRO A 120 -25.46 19.91 5.41
CA PRO A 120 -24.22 20.67 5.60
C PRO A 120 -24.35 21.89 6.51
N LEU A 121 -25.53 22.18 7.06
CA LEU A 121 -25.83 23.46 7.72
C LEU A 121 -25.09 23.66 9.04
N TYR A 122 -25.16 22.70 9.96
CA TYR A 122 -24.55 22.81 11.27
C TYR A 122 -24.31 21.45 11.90
N GLY A 123 -23.28 21.36 12.72
CA GLY A 123 -23.11 20.22 13.62
C GLY A 123 -22.19 20.56 14.75
N ARG A 124 -22.41 19.91 15.90
CA ARG A 124 -21.57 20.05 17.07
C ARG A 124 -21.46 18.74 17.83
N TYR A 125 -20.23 18.39 18.18
CA TYR A 125 -19.89 17.21 18.96
C TYR A 125 -18.94 17.62 20.09
N ARG A 126 -19.29 17.24 21.31
CA ARG A 126 -18.47 17.41 22.51
C ARG A 126 -18.09 16.04 23.04
N LYS A 127 -16.85 15.89 23.47
CA LYS A 127 -16.37 14.70 24.18
C LYS A 127 -16.00 15.11 25.59
N SER A 128 -16.45 14.33 26.57
CA SER A 128 -16.06 14.46 27.98
C SER A 128 -15.49 13.14 28.49
N ARG A 129 -14.69 13.21 29.55
CA ARG A 129 -14.33 12.03 30.36
C ARG A 129 -15.49 11.62 31.26
N GLU A 130 -15.35 10.47 31.92
CA GLU A 130 -16.32 9.96 32.90
C GLU A 130 -16.54 10.94 34.07
N ASP A 131 -15.50 11.66 34.48
CA ASP A 131 -15.53 12.72 35.52
C ASP A 131 -16.22 14.02 35.07
N GLY A 132 -16.68 14.10 33.81
CA GLY A 132 -17.30 15.29 33.23
C GLY A 132 -16.31 16.30 32.62
N THR A 133 -15.00 16.11 32.78
CA THR A 133 -13.98 17.01 32.24
C THR A 133 -14.07 17.08 30.71
N PRO A 134 -14.18 18.27 30.09
CA PRO A 134 -14.28 18.39 28.64
C PRO A 134 -12.96 18.02 27.98
N VAL A 135 -13.01 17.18 26.96
CA VAL A 135 -11.84 16.69 26.20
C VAL A 135 -11.75 17.35 24.83
N SER A 136 -12.89 17.49 24.13
CA SER A 136 -12.93 18.13 22.82
C SER A 136 -14.29 18.76 22.52
N ASP A 137 -14.29 19.82 21.73
CA ASP A 137 -15.49 20.48 21.18
C ASP A 137 -15.25 20.78 19.70
N ARG A 138 -16.06 20.19 18.85
CA ARG A 138 -15.96 20.28 17.39
C ARG A 138 -17.27 20.78 16.84
N ARG A 139 -17.22 21.81 15.99
CA ARG A 139 -18.40 22.38 15.34
C ARG A 139 -18.09 22.85 13.94
N PHE A 140 -19.11 22.85 13.10
CA PHE A 140 -19.06 23.45 11.77
C PHE A 140 -20.34 24.24 11.52
N PHE A 141 -20.24 25.22 10.62
CA PHE A 141 -21.34 26.00 10.12
C PHE A 141 -21.20 26.13 8.60
N LEU A 142 -22.27 25.85 7.87
CA LEU A 142 -22.30 25.83 6.40
C LEU A 142 -21.08 25.10 5.83
N TRP A 143 -20.96 23.81 6.13
CA TRP A 143 -19.84 23.01 5.64
C TRP A 143 -19.75 23.11 4.10
N PRO A 144 -18.57 23.35 3.51
CA PRO A 144 -17.23 23.34 4.13
C PRO A 144 -16.71 24.71 4.60
N PHE A 145 -17.51 25.77 4.56
CA PHE A 145 -17.06 27.15 4.74
C PHE A 145 -16.49 27.44 6.12
N VAL A 146 -17.13 26.99 7.20
CA VAL A 146 -16.68 27.31 8.56
C VAL A 146 -16.56 26.06 9.42
N THR A 147 -15.36 25.80 9.93
CA THR A 147 -15.09 24.69 10.85
C THR A 147 -14.24 25.16 12.03
N PHE A 148 -14.63 24.76 13.24
CA PHE A 148 -13.91 25.05 14.48
C PHE A 148 -13.73 23.79 15.30
N HIS A 149 -12.49 23.44 15.64
CA HIS A 149 -12.21 22.36 16.58
C HIS A 149 -11.37 22.86 17.75
N ARG A 150 -11.66 22.35 18.94
CA ARG A 150 -10.80 22.44 20.12
C ARG A 150 -10.61 21.03 20.65
N ASP A 151 -9.39 20.55 20.70
CA ASP A 151 -9.07 19.21 21.20
C ASP A 151 -8.06 19.31 22.35
N GLY A 152 -8.07 18.32 23.25
CA GLY A 152 -7.17 18.29 24.40
C GLY A 152 -7.49 19.37 25.44
N LEU A 153 -8.78 19.68 25.62
CA LEU A 153 -9.28 20.61 26.64
C LEU A 153 -8.98 20.14 28.07
N ASP A 154 -8.66 18.85 28.24
CA ASP A 154 -8.23 18.21 29.48
C ASP A 154 -6.72 18.37 29.76
N ARG A 155 -5.97 19.02 28.85
CA ARG A 155 -4.52 19.23 28.97
C ARG A 155 -4.20 20.72 29.10
N GLN A 156 -3.04 21.02 29.67
CA GLN A 156 -2.56 22.41 29.82
C GLN A 156 -2.41 23.17 28.48
N THR A 157 -2.16 22.46 27.37
CA THR A 157 -1.96 23.06 26.05
C THR A 157 -2.96 22.48 25.03
N PRO A 158 -4.20 22.99 24.98
CA PRO A 158 -5.20 22.50 24.03
C PRO A 158 -4.85 22.91 22.60
N SER A 159 -5.23 22.09 21.63
CA SER A 159 -5.13 22.46 20.22
C SER A 159 -6.40 23.14 19.74
N ARG A 160 -6.24 24.06 18.78
CA ARG A 160 -7.32 24.85 18.19
C ARG A 160 -7.20 24.82 16.68
N LEU A 161 -8.32 24.60 16.00
CA LEU A 161 -8.45 24.68 14.55
C LEU A 161 -9.58 25.65 14.21
N LEU A 162 -9.31 26.56 13.29
CA LEU A 162 -10.29 27.35 12.57
C LEU A 162 -10.02 27.18 11.08
N PHE A 163 -11.05 26.88 10.32
CA PHE A 163 -10.98 26.80 8.87
C PHE A 163 -12.14 27.57 8.27
N LEU A 164 -11.80 28.60 7.51
CA LEU A 164 -12.67 29.49 6.76
C LEU A 164 -12.40 29.25 5.27
N PHE A 165 -13.03 28.24 4.69
CA PHE A 165 -12.78 27.88 3.30
C PHE A 165 -13.31 28.96 2.34
N PRO A 166 -12.58 29.32 1.27
CA PRO A 166 -11.19 28.97 0.96
C PRO A 166 -10.18 29.99 1.52
N PHE A 167 -10.62 31.03 2.23
CA PHE A 167 -9.81 32.21 2.54
C PHE A 167 -8.73 32.00 3.58
N TYR A 168 -9.02 31.29 4.66
CA TYR A 168 -8.10 31.20 5.80
C TYR A 168 -8.20 29.86 6.54
N GLY A 169 -7.06 29.38 7.03
CA GLY A 169 -6.99 28.25 7.95
C GLY A 169 -5.94 28.50 9.01
N SER A 170 -6.25 28.17 10.26
CA SER A 170 -5.29 28.18 11.35
C SER A 170 -5.44 26.94 12.21
N PHE A 171 -4.31 26.32 12.50
CA PHE A 171 -4.20 25.25 13.48
C PHE A 171 -3.07 25.61 14.43
N GLU A 172 -3.37 25.63 15.73
CA GLU A 172 -2.36 25.82 16.77
C GLU A 172 -2.42 24.62 17.71
N GLY A 173 -1.26 24.06 18.02
CA GLY A 173 -1.13 22.96 18.96
C GLY A 173 0.30 22.89 19.49
N ARG A 174 0.50 22.13 20.58
CA ARG A 174 1.78 22.08 21.30
C ARG A 174 3.01 21.81 20.41
N VAL A 175 2.89 20.85 19.49
CA VAL A 175 4.02 20.39 18.66
C VAL A 175 4.02 21.02 17.26
N ARG A 176 2.89 21.58 16.81
CA ARG A 176 2.74 22.06 15.43
C ARG A 176 1.77 23.22 15.34
N SER A 177 2.14 24.24 14.57
CA SER A 177 1.25 25.27 14.08
C SER A 177 1.18 25.24 12.55
N ASP A 178 0.03 25.63 12.01
CA ASP A 178 -0.25 25.65 10.58
C ASP A 178 -1.12 26.86 10.26
N ARG A 179 -0.76 27.61 9.22
CA ARG A 179 -1.54 28.72 8.70
C ARG A 179 -1.71 28.51 7.21
N ALA A 180 -2.90 28.74 6.71
CA ALA A 180 -3.22 28.69 5.30
C ALA A 180 -3.92 29.99 4.91
N TRP A 181 -3.53 30.55 3.78
CA TRP A 181 -4.17 31.71 3.16
C TRP A 181 -4.54 31.33 1.74
N LEU A 182 -5.76 31.65 1.32
CA LEU A 182 -6.28 31.27 0.00
C LEU A 182 -6.00 29.79 -0.29
N PHE A 183 -6.50 28.93 0.59
CA PHE A 183 -6.32 27.49 0.48
C PHE A 183 -6.80 27.02 -0.91
N PRO A 184 -6.00 26.21 -1.63
CA PRO A 184 -4.82 25.47 -1.18
C PRO A 184 -3.46 26.14 -1.46
N PHE A 185 -3.43 27.38 -1.95
CA PHE A 185 -2.23 27.97 -2.57
C PHE A 185 -1.13 28.35 -1.58
N PHE A 186 -1.46 29.01 -0.47
CA PHE A 186 -0.46 29.49 0.48
C PHE A 186 -0.61 28.79 1.81
N ARG A 187 0.48 28.21 2.30
CA ARG A 187 0.51 27.51 3.58
C ARG A 187 1.87 27.64 4.25
N HIS A 188 1.84 27.95 5.53
CA HIS A 188 2.98 27.96 6.43
C HIS A 188 2.78 26.95 7.53
N ARG A 189 3.78 26.11 7.79
CA ARG A 189 3.74 25.13 8.86
C ARG A 189 5.02 25.19 9.66
N VAL A 190 4.88 25.18 10.97
CA VAL A 190 5.99 25.09 11.92
C VAL A 190 5.78 23.88 12.81
N GLN A 191 6.80 23.06 12.97
CA GLN A 191 6.87 21.94 13.89
C GLN A 191 7.95 22.23 14.94
N ARG A 192 7.60 22.09 16.22
CA ARG A 192 8.40 22.52 17.39
C ARG A 192 8.85 21.35 18.28
N GLY A 193 8.57 20.11 17.88
CA GLY A 193 8.89 18.91 18.66
C GLY A 193 10.37 18.53 18.60
N SER A 194 10.66 17.24 18.82
CA SER A 194 12.01 16.68 18.77
C SER A 194 12.75 16.89 17.45
N GLN A 195 12.02 17.13 16.35
CA GLN A 195 12.59 17.47 15.05
C GLN A 195 11.95 18.78 14.57
N PRO A 196 12.52 19.93 14.98
CA PRO A 196 11.99 21.22 14.60
C PRO A 196 12.16 21.43 13.11
N ARG A 197 11.08 21.85 12.45
CA ARG A 197 11.08 22.15 11.01
C ARG A 197 10.02 23.15 10.63
N GLU A 198 10.27 23.81 9.53
CA GLU A 198 9.41 24.81 8.93
C GLU A 198 9.21 24.53 7.45
N ASP A 199 7.97 24.73 6.99
CA ASP A 199 7.55 24.48 5.61
C ASP A 199 6.69 25.63 5.10
N TRP A 200 6.99 26.07 3.89
CA TRP A 200 6.26 27.06 3.12
C TRP A 200 5.84 26.48 1.79
N LYS A 201 4.56 26.62 1.46
CA LYS A 201 3.99 26.32 0.15
C LYS A 201 3.43 27.61 -0.43
N MET A 202 3.96 28.08 -1.57
CA MET A 202 3.66 29.43 -2.05
C MET A 202 4.14 29.71 -3.49
N PRO A 203 3.30 29.60 -4.53
CA PRO A 203 1.97 29.00 -4.57
C PRO A 203 2.05 27.47 -4.75
N PHE A 204 1.23 26.71 -4.03
CA PHE A 204 1.08 25.27 -4.26
C PHE A 204 0.38 24.99 -5.61
N PRO A 205 0.81 23.99 -6.39
CA PRO A 205 1.90 23.04 -6.13
C PRO A 205 3.30 23.51 -6.55
N PHE A 206 3.41 24.69 -7.17
CA PHE A 206 4.62 25.16 -7.85
C PHE A 206 5.82 25.34 -6.92
N VAL A 207 5.66 25.95 -5.76
CA VAL A 207 6.79 26.24 -4.86
C VAL A 207 6.56 25.60 -3.50
N HIS A 208 7.54 24.82 -3.04
CA HIS A 208 7.57 24.28 -1.70
C HIS A 208 9.00 24.35 -1.14
N ILE A 209 9.17 25.18 -0.12
CA ILE A 209 10.45 25.41 0.54
C ILE A 209 10.30 24.97 1.98
N GLY A 210 11.27 24.22 2.51
CA GLY A 210 11.26 23.81 3.91
C GLY A 210 12.65 23.54 4.43
N TRP A 211 12.82 23.70 5.74
CA TRP A 211 14.09 23.55 6.43
C TRP A 211 13.87 23.09 7.87
N GLY A 212 14.87 22.43 8.44
CA GLY A 212 14.82 21.90 9.80
C GLY A 212 15.98 20.93 10.05
N GLU A 213 16.04 20.38 11.25
CA GLU A 213 17.07 19.41 11.60
C GLU A 213 16.91 18.13 10.76
N GLY A 214 17.94 17.78 9.99
CA GLY A 214 17.89 16.67 9.04
C GLY A 214 16.84 16.82 7.92
N TYR A 215 16.26 18.01 7.74
CA TYR A 215 15.20 18.27 6.78
C TYR A 215 15.50 19.49 5.91
N ARG A 216 15.50 19.31 4.59
CA ARG A 216 15.59 20.41 3.63
C ARG A 216 14.79 20.10 2.38
N ARG A 217 13.96 21.03 1.95
CA ARG A 217 13.11 20.89 0.77
C ARG A 217 13.13 22.16 -0.06
N ARG A 218 13.29 22.00 -1.36
CA ARG A 218 13.23 23.07 -2.37
C ARG A 218 12.63 22.47 -3.63
N ASP A 219 11.34 22.63 -3.80
CA ASP A 219 10.63 22.17 -4.99
C ASP A 219 10.13 23.38 -5.77
N PHE A 220 10.40 23.36 -7.07
CA PHE A 220 9.87 24.23 -8.09
C PHE A 220 9.17 23.36 -9.14
N TRP A 221 7.99 22.87 -8.80
CA TRP A 221 7.20 21.97 -9.64
C TRP A 221 6.61 22.73 -10.84
N PRO A 222 6.55 22.12 -12.05
CA PRO A 222 6.99 20.77 -12.39
C PRO A 222 8.48 20.68 -12.78
N PHE A 223 9.23 21.76 -12.77
CA PHE A 223 10.54 21.83 -13.43
C PHE A 223 11.67 21.13 -12.68
N ALA A 224 11.82 21.37 -11.38
CA ALA A 224 12.90 20.77 -10.60
C ALA A 224 12.58 20.76 -9.11
N GLY A 225 13.16 19.81 -8.38
CA GLY A 225 13.10 19.87 -6.93
C GLY A 225 14.09 18.98 -6.23
N ARG A 226 14.30 19.27 -4.96
CA ARG A 226 15.25 18.58 -4.08
C ARG A 226 14.65 18.44 -2.69
N LEU A 227 14.70 17.23 -2.18
CA LEU A 227 14.29 16.87 -0.83
C LEU A 227 15.44 16.12 -0.15
N THR A 228 15.71 16.47 1.09
CA THR A 228 16.63 15.78 1.99
C THR A 228 15.91 15.56 3.32
N VAL A 229 15.81 14.30 3.75
CA VAL A 229 15.15 13.90 5.00
C VAL A 229 15.99 12.79 5.64
N GLY A 230 16.70 13.10 6.72
CA GLY A 230 17.71 12.19 7.29
C GLY A 230 18.67 11.71 6.19
N ASP A 231 18.74 10.39 6.01
CA ASP A 231 19.60 9.75 5.02
C ASP A 231 18.99 9.62 3.61
N LEU A 232 17.77 10.10 3.41
CA LEU A 232 17.10 10.12 2.12
C LEU A 232 17.42 11.43 1.40
N ARG A 233 17.93 11.35 0.16
CA ARG A 233 18.02 12.48 -0.76
C ARG A 233 17.25 12.14 -2.03
N ARG A 234 16.38 13.04 -2.46
CA ARG A 234 15.59 12.89 -3.68
C ARG A 234 15.67 14.16 -4.51
N THR A 235 15.92 14.01 -5.79
CA THR A 235 15.88 15.09 -6.77
C THR A 235 14.97 14.70 -7.94
N TYR A 236 14.33 15.68 -8.55
CA TYR A 236 13.60 15.47 -9.80
C TYR A 236 13.85 16.64 -10.76
N ALA A 237 13.66 16.37 -12.04
CA ALA A 237 13.59 17.36 -13.10
C ALA A 237 12.44 17.00 -14.05
N ILE A 238 11.70 18.00 -14.52
CA ILE A 238 10.56 17.87 -15.44
C ILE A 238 9.63 16.73 -14.97
N TRP A 239 9.04 16.92 -13.79
CA TRP A 239 8.18 15.92 -13.16
C TRP A 239 7.04 15.50 -14.10
N PRO A 240 6.74 14.19 -14.26
CA PRO A 240 7.31 13.04 -13.55
C PRO A 240 8.49 12.34 -14.26
N LEU A 241 9.06 12.96 -15.30
CA LEU A 241 9.99 12.29 -16.24
C LEU A 241 11.30 11.90 -15.57
N ILE A 242 12.00 12.81 -14.90
CA ILE A 242 13.32 12.53 -14.31
C ILE A 242 13.21 12.54 -12.79
N ARG A 243 13.65 11.46 -12.15
CA ARG A 243 13.77 11.35 -10.69
C ARG A 243 15.00 10.56 -10.31
N HIS A 244 15.74 11.06 -9.33
CA HIS A 244 16.84 10.35 -8.71
C HIS A 244 16.67 10.34 -7.19
N GLU A 245 16.91 9.20 -6.58
CA GLU A 245 16.76 8.98 -5.15
C GLU A 245 17.97 8.22 -4.63
N THR A 246 18.51 8.65 -3.49
CA THR A 246 19.56 7.93 -2.76
C THR A 246 19.15 7.81 -1.32
N ARG A 247 19.32 6.62 -0.74
CA ARG A 247 19.10 6.34 0.66
C ARG A 247 20.36 5.74 1.24
N SER A 248 20.82 6.28 2.36
CA SER A 248 21.90 5.68 3.15
C SER A 248 21.34 5.05 4.43
N SER A 249 21.97 4.00 4.92
CA SER A 249 21.69 3.38 6.21
C SER A 249 22.98 2.75 6.75
N SER A 250 22.95 2.24 7.99
CA SER A 250 24.04 1.44 8.55
C SER A 250 24.27 0.13 7.80
N GLU A 251 23.24 -0.39 7.12
CA GLU A 251 23.30 -1.65 6.36
C GLU A 251 23.83 -1.47 4.93
N GLY A 252 23.93 -0.22 4.45
CA GLY A 252 24.43 0.07 3.11
C GLY A 252 23.82 1.32 2.48
N ARG A 253 23.89 1.38 1.15
CA ARG A 253 23.40 2.51 0.36
C ARG A 253 22.56 1.99 -0.80
N ASP A 254 21.48 2.70 -1.10
CA ASP A 254 20.65 2.46 -2.28
C ASP A 254 20.57 3.72 -3.14
N ALA A 255 20.57 3.54 -4.45
CA ALA A 255 20.31 4.60 -5.42
C ALA A 255 19.34 4.12 -6.49
N MET A 256 18.39 4.97 -6.86
CA MET A 256 17.39 4.71 -7.88
C MET A 256 17.24 5.90 -8.81
N THR A 257 17.26 5.64 -10.11
CA THR A 257 17.08 6.64 -11.16
C THR A 257 15.94 6.23 -12.07
N PHE A 258 15.07 7.17 -12.38
CA PHE A 258 14.00 7.04 -13.35
C PHE A 258 14.15 8.15 -14.38
N VAL A 259 14.09 7.76 -15.66
CA VAL A 259 13.82 8.65 -16.79
C VAL A 259 12.67 8.01 -17.56
N LEU A 260 11.43 8.33 -17.15
CA LEU A 260 10.24 7.67 -17.67
C LEU A 260 9.95 8.06 -19.12
N PRO A 261 9.32 7.15 -19.91
CA PRO A 261 9.13 5.72 -19.62
C PRO A 261 10.38 4.86 -19.90
N PHE A 262 11.44 5.45 -20.45
CA PHE A 262 12.49 4.74 -21.16
C PHE A 262 13.60 4.13 -20.30
N TYR A 263 13.82 4.63 -19.08
CA TYR A 263 14.96 4.21 -18.28
C TYR A 263 14.63 4.07 -16.79
N ILE A 264 15.00 2.92 -16.23
CA ILE A 264 14.98 2.68 -14.78
C ILE A 264 16.31 2.04 -14.39
N ALA A 265 17.01 2.62 -13.43
CA ALA A 265 18.18 2.02 -12.83
C ALA A 265 18.06 1.98 -11.31
N SER A 266 18.53 0.89 -10.73
CA SER A 266 18.71 0.78 -9.28
C SER A 266 20.07 0.17 -8.98
N LYS A 267 20.71 0.62 -7.91
CA LYS A 267 21.96 0.07 -7.40
C LYS A 267 21.88 0.04 -5.88
N ALA A 268 22.31 -1.06 -5.29
CA ALA A 268 22.43 -1.26 -3.87
C ALA A 268 23.88 -1.66 -3.56
N TRP A 269 24.41 -1.08 -2.50
CA TRP A 269 25.72 -1.36 -1.93
C TRP A 269 25.53 -1.85 -0.50
N ASP A 270 26.34 -2.81 -0.06
CA ASP A 270 26.34 -3.25 1.34
C ASP A 270 27.08 -2.26 2.26
N ALA A 271 27.19 -2.61 3.54
CA ALA A 271 27.87 -1.80 4.55
C ALA A 271 29.37 -1.61 4.28
N GLN A 272 30.00 -2.55 3.55
CA GLN A 272 31.41 -2.51 3.14
C GLN A 272 31.61 -1.67 1.87
N GLY A 273 30.53 -1.23 1.22
CA GLY A 273 30.57 -0.47 -0.02
C GLY A 273 30.65 -1.34 -1.28
N GLU A 274 30.54 -2.65 -1.15
CA GLU A 274 30.55 -3.58 -2.27
C GLU A 274 29.18 -3.63 -2.95
N PRO A 275 29.12 -3.74 -4.30
CA PRO A 275 27.87 -3.70 -5.04
C PRO A 275 27.06 -4.98 -4.82
N ALA A 276 26.07 -4.94 -3.92
CA ALA A 276 25.20 -6.06 -3.60
C ALA A 276 24.15 -6.34 -4.68
N ARG A 277 23.54 -5.30 -5.27
CA ARG A 277 22.53 -5.45 -6.34
C ARG A 277 22.63 -4.33 -7.36
N SER A 278 22.35 -4.64 -8.63
CA SER A 278 22.20 -3.61 -9.66
C SER A 278 21.16 -4.02 -10.69
N ARG A 279 20.41 -3.03 -11.18
CA ARG A 279 19.42 -3.20 -12.24
C ARG A 279 19.49 -2.02 -13.18
N ARG A 280 19.35 -2.29 -14.48
CA ARG A 280 19.17 -1.29 -15.53
C ARG A 280 18.12 -1.79 -16.51
N LEU A 281 17.14 -0.96 -16.81
CA LEU A 281 16.09 -1.21 -17.79
C LEU A 281 16.10 -0.02 -18.75
N VAL A 282 16.33 -0.30 -20.02
CA VAL A 282 16.13 0.60 -21.16
C VAL A 282 14.87 0.11 -21.85
N TRP A 283 13.70 0.56 -21.41
CA TRP A 283 12.42 0.09 -21.92
C TRP A 283 12.10 0.73 -23.28
N PRO A 284 11.50 0.00 -24.23
CA PRO A 284 11.15 -1.42 -24.18
C PRO A 284 12.30 -2.34 -24.62
N LEU A 285 13.51 -1.85 -24.85
CA LEU A 285 14.55 -2.56 -25.62
C LEU A 285 15.33 -3.61 -24.84
N TYR A 286 15.79 -3.30 -23.63
CA TYR A 286 16.77 -4.11 -22.91
C TYR A 286 16.64 -4.00 -21.39
N GLY A 287 16.83 -5.11 -20.69
CA GLY A 287 16.88 -5.17 -19.23
C GLY A 287 18.08 -6.00 -18.76
N ARG A 288 18.67 -5.59 -17.64
CA ARG A 288 19.76 -6.29 -16.95
C ARG A 288 19.54 -6.20 -15.44
N SER A 289 19.73 -7.29 -14.73
CA SER A 289 19.92 -7.28 -13.28
C SER A 289 21.10 -8.14 -12.86
N ALA A 290 21.68 -7.79 -11.71
CA ALA A 290 22.64 -8.58 -10.97
C ALA A 290 22.25 -8.51 -9.49
N GLY A 291 22.24 -9.67 -8.85
CA GLY A 291 21.92 -9.83 -7.43
C GLY A 291 23.04 -10.51 -6.65
N PRO A 292 22.84 -10.72 -5.33
CA PRO A 292 23.81 -11.43 -4.49
C PRO A 292 24.03 -12.87 -4.96
N GLY A 293 25.19 -13.44 -4.63
CA GLY A 293 25.54 -14.82 -5.00
C GLY A 293 25.79 -15.02 -6.50
N GLY A 294 26.11 -13.96 -7.24
CA GLY A 294 26.40 -14.04 -8.67
C GLY A 294 25.17 -14.19 -9.58
N ALA A 295 23.96 -14.08 -9.02
CA ALA A 295 22.73 -14.12 -9.79
C ALA A 295 22.70 -12.98 -10.83
N ARG A 296 22.36 -13.29 -12.08
CA ARG A 296 22.34 -12.32 -13.19
C ARG A 296 21.15 -12.59 -14.09
N SER A 297 20.44 -11.56 -14.52
CA SER A 297 19.44 -11.69 -15.58
C SER A 297 19.62 -10.64 -16.68
N ARG A 298 19.20 -11.01 -17.89
CA ARG A 298 19.15 -10.17 -19.08
C ARG A 298 17.82 -10.40 -19.76
N ALA A 299 17.23 -9.35 -20.31
CA ALA A 299 16.01 -9.41 -21.11
C ALA A 299 16.17 -8.53 -22.35
N VAL A 300 15.66 -9.00 -23.49
CA VAL A 300 15.54 -8.23 -24.74
C VAL A 300 14.06 -8.10 -25.05
N LEU A 301 13.67 -6.90 -25.42
CA LEU A 301 12.28 -6.49 -25.56
C LEU A 301 11.39 -6.76 -24.33
N PRO A 302 11.79 -6.39 -23.08
CA PRO A 302 10.93 -6.54 -21.92
C PRO A 302 9.74 -5.55 -21.99
N LEU A 303 8.52 -6.07 -22.13
CA LEU A 303 7.31 -5.24 -22.12
C LEU A 303 6.92 -4.77 -20.72
N LEU A 304 7.39 -5.45 -19.66
CA LEU A 304 7.14 -5.09 -18.26
C LEU A 304 8.24 -4.20 -17.68
N TRP A 305 7.84 -3.22 -16.84
CA TRP A 305 8.77 -2.44 -16.02
C TRP A 305 9.21 -3.14 -14.74
N PHE A 306 8.58 -4.26 -14.37
CA PHE A 306 8.88 -5.00 -13.14
C PHE A 306 10.20 -5.78 -13.26
N ALA A 307 10.90 -5.97 -12.13
CA ALA A 307 12.10 -6.79 -12.11
C ALA A 307 11.74 -8.27 -12.13
N ASP A 308 12.57 -9.10 -12.76
CA ASP A 308 12.39 -10.56 -12.80
C ASP A 308 12.32 -11.20 -11.40
N GLU A 309 12.93 -10.57 -10.38
CA GLU A 309 12.91 -11.03 -8.99
C GLU A 309 11.57 -10.80 -8.27
N THR A 310 10.69 -9.98 -8.85
CA THR A 310 9.36 -9.74 -8.28
C THR A 310 8.38 -10.84 -8.72
N PRO A 311 7.33 -11.16 -7.94
CA PRO A 311 6.33 -12.14 -8.34
C PRO A 311 5.74 -11.90 -9.76
N PRO A 312 5.38 -10.66 -10.15
CA PRO A 312 4.92 -10.38 -11.52
C PRO A 312 5.98 -10.66 -12.58
N GLY A 313 7.24 -10.28 -12.33
CA GLY A 313 8.35 -10.54 -13.25
C GLY A 313 8.61 -12.04 -13.44
N ARG A 314 8.54 -12.85 -12.37
CA ARG A 314 8.68 -14.31 -12.46
C ARG A 314 7.57 -14.99 -13.26
N LEU A 315 6.32 -14.54 -13.06
CA LEU A 315 5.14 -15.16 -13.67
C LEU A 315 4.95 -14.73 -15.14
N PHE A 316 4.95 -13.42 -15.39
CA PHE A 316 4.62 -12.85 -16.69
C PHE A 316 5.84 -12.49 -17.53
N GLY A 317 7.01 -12.31 -16.90
CA GLY A 317 8.25 -11.97 -17.61
C GLY A 317 8.59 -12.92 -18.75
N PRO A 318 8.51 -14.26 -18.60
CA PRO A 318 8.80 -15.20 -19.68
C PRO A 318 7.96 -15.01 -20.95
N ILE A 319 6.68 -14.62 -20.81
CA ILE A 319 5.74 -14.45 -21.93
C ILE A 319 5.70 -13.02 -22.47
N LEU A 320 6.26 -12.05 -21.74
CA LEU A 320 6.26 -10.63 -22.10
C LEU A 320 7.66 -10.11 -22.46
N ARG A 321 8.55 -11.00 -22.92
CA ARG A 321 9.87 -10.66 -23.45
C ARG A 321 10.22 -11.50 -24.67
N LEU A 322 10.89 -10.91 -25.64
CA LEU A 322 11.37 -11.64 -26.81
C LEU A 322 12.47 -12.64 -26.42
N TYR A 323 13.39 -12.23 -25.56
CA TYR A 323 14.45 -13.10 -25.06
C TYR A 323 14.76 -12.78 -23.61
N GLY A 324 15.13 -13.80 -22.83
CA GLY A 324 15.62 -13.62 -21.48
C GLY A 324 16.59 -14.72 -21.08
N ALA A 325 17.67 -14.34 -20.42
CA ALA A 325 18.65 -15.26 -19.85
C ALA A 325 18.82 -14.93 -18.37
N SER A 326 18.74 -15.93 -17.50
CA SER A 326 18.95 -15.79 -16.07
C SER A 326 19.85 -16.89 -15.53
N THR A 327 20.81 -16.53 -14.69
CA THR A 327 21.65 -17.44 -13.93
C THR A 327 21.31 -17.28 -12.46
N SER A 328 20.92 -18.37 -11.79
CA SER A 328 20.71 -18.41 -10.34
C SER A 328 22.06 -18.48 -9.60
N GLY A 329 22.05 -18.18 -8.30
CA GLY A 329 23.23 -18.35 -7.44
C GLY A 329 23.75 -19.79 -7.41
N ASP A 330 22.85 -20.77 -7.54
CA ASP A 330 23.15 -22.20 -7.57
C ASP A 330 23.75 -22.67 -8.92
N GLY A 331 24.08 -21.74 -9.81
CA GLY A 331 24.65 -22.03 -11.13
C GLY A 331 23.63 -22.45 -12.21
N THR A 332 22.36 -22.66 -11.84
CA THR A 332 21.29 -22.98 -12.80
C THR A 332 21.09 -21.84 -13.80
N ARG A 333 21.25 -22.15 -15.08
CA ARG A 333 21.03 -21.21 -16.19
C ARG A 333 19.69 -21.50 -16.84
N ARG A 334 18.88 -20.47 -17.00
CA ARG A 334 17.60 -20.53 -17.71
C ARG A 334 17.61 -19.53 -18.86
N VAL A 335 17.24 -19.97 -20.04
CA VAL A 335 17.04 -19.11 -21.21
C VAL A 335 15.61 -19.29 -21.70
N THR A 336 14.98 -18.18 -22.05
CA THR A 336 13.64 -18.13 -22.62
C THR A 336 13.71 -17.29 -23.89
N ALA A 337 13.07 -17.73 -24.97
CA ALA A 337 13.03 -17.03 -26.24
C ALA A 337 11.61 -17.07 -26.84
N LEU A 338 11.34 -16.11 -27.73
CA LEU A 338 10.10 -15.94 -28.48
C LEU A 338 8.88 -15.95 -27.55
N PHE A 339 8.83 -15.04 -26.57
CA PHE A 339 7.68 -14.89 -25.66
C PHE A 339 7.34 -16.19 -24.89
N GLY A 340 8.35 -16.96 -24.51
CA GLY A 340 8.15 -18.18 -23.73
C GLY A 340 7.94 -19.44 -24.55
N ILE A 341 7.86 -19.32 -25.89
CA ILE A 341 7.72 -20.47 -26.79
C ILE A 341 8.89 -21.44 -26.61
N PHE A 342 10.11 -20.93 -26.48
CA PHE A 342 11.28 -21.77 -26.24
C PHE A 342 11.87 -21.49 -24.86
N THR A 343 12.05 -22.52 -24.05
CA THR A 343 12.69 -22.43 -22.74
C THR A 343 13.73 -23.52 -22.58
N THR A 344 14.94 -23.17 -22.18
CA THR A 344 15.95 -24.13 -21.75
C THR A 344 16.37 -23.87 -20.31
N VAL A 345 16.60 -24.94 -19.56
CA VAL A 345 17.11 -24.93 -18.20
C VAL A 345 18.31 -25.87 -18.17
N ARG A 346 19.43 -25.38 -17.67
CA ARG A 346 20.64 -26.17 -17.43
C ARG A 346 21.00 -26.03 -15.97
N SER A 347 20.89 -27.13 -15.23
CA SER A 347 21.31 -27.22 -13.83
C SER A 347 22.66 -27.93 -13.75
N PRO A 348 23.54 -27.57 -12.80
CA PRO A 348 24.71 -28.38 -12.49
C PRO A 348 24.27 -29.82 -12.12
N GLY A 349 24.86 -30.84 -12.72
CA GLY A 349 24.55 -32.26 -12.44
C GLY A 349 23.36 -32.87 -13.20
N GLU A 350 22.31 -32.10 -13.51
CA GLU A 350 21.08 -32.64 -14.15
C GLU A 350 21.01 -32.44 -15.67
N GLY A 351 22.09 -31.93 -16.28
CA GLY A 351 22.24 -31.73 -17.73
C GLY A 351 21.28 -30.71 -18.35
N LEU A 352 21.04 -30.80 -19.66
CA LEU A 352 20.29 -29.80 -20.44
C LEU A 352 18.83 -30.22 -20.58
N GLN A 353 17.92 -29.33 -20.18
CA GLN A 353 16.49 -29.45 -20.45
C GLN A 353 16.07 -28.37 -21.45
N TRP A 354 15.27 -28.73 -22.45
CA TRP A 354 14.59 -27.76 -23.29
C TRP A 354 13.10 -28.10 -23.43
N ARG A 355 12.29 -27.05 -23.58
CA ARG A 355 10.84 -27.09 -23.72
C ARG A 355 10.44 -26.14 -24.84
N LEU A 356 9.51 -26.59 -25.67
CA LEU A 356 8.93 -25.83 -26.77
C LEU A 356 7.40 -25.81 -26.61
N LEU A 357 6.80 -24.65 -26.88
CA LEU A 357 5.37 -24.34 -26.74
C LEU A 357 4.81 -24.75 -25.37
N GLY A 358 5.40 -24.25 -24.29
CA GLY A 358 4.92 -24.53 -22.93
C GLY A 358 5.10 -25.98 -22.44
N GLY A 359 5.79 -26.84 -23.21
CA GLY A 359 6.05 -28.24 -22.85
C GLY A 359 5.37 -29.27 -23.75
N LEU A 360 4.73 -28.86 -24.85
CA LEU A 360 4.24 -29.76 -25.89
C LEU A 360 5.36 -30.62 -26.48
N LEU A 361 6.55 -30.03 -26.60
CA LEU A 361 7.77 -30.71 -27.00
C LEU A 361 8.84 -30.41 -25.95
N GLY A 362 9.62 -31.41 -25.57
CA GLY A 362 10.73 -31.17 -24.68
C GLY A 362 11.74 -32.31 -24.66
N ARG A 363 12.93 -32.03 -24.15
CA ARG A 363 13.96 -33.04 -23.92
C ARG A 363 14.64 -32.77 -22.60
N GLU A 364 14.96 -33.83 -21.90
CA GLU A 364 15.62 -33.83 -20.61
C GLU A 364 16.77 -34.82 -20.70
N GLU A 365 18.00 -34.32 -20.55
CA GLU A 365 19.20 -35.14 -20.49
C GLU A 365 19.78 -35.04 -19.08
N ALA A 366 19.61 -36.10 -18.28
CA ALA A 366 20.15 -36.17 -16.92
C ALA A 366 20.91 -37.49 -16.75
N GLY A 367 22.17 -37.41 -16.31
CA GLY A 367 22.99 -38.59 -15.97
C GLY A 367 23.11 -39.65 -17.09
N GLY A 368 23.26 -39.23 -18.35
CA GLY A 368 23.39 -40.13 -19.50
C GLY A 368 22.08 -40.68 -20.07
N ARG A 369 20.93 -40.47 -19.41
CA ARG A 369 19.60 -40.86 -19.91
C ARG A 369 18.95 -39.73 -20.70
N ARG A 370 18.44 -40.07 -21.89
CA ARG A 370 17.70 -39.15 -22.78
C ARG A 370 16.21 -39.42 -22.68
N ARG A 371 15.44 -38.42 -22.24
CA ARG A 371 13.97 -38.48 -22.22
C ARG A 371 13.40 -37.38 -23.10
N THR A 372 12.57 -37.75 -24.06
CA THR A 372 11.83 -36.84 -24.94
C THR A 372 10.40 -36.75 -24.45
N ARG A 373 9.82 -35.55 -24.44
CA ARG A 373 8.41 -35.30 -24.11
C ARG A 373 7.69 -34.84 -25.36
N PHE A 374 6.57 -35.47 -25.65
CA PHE A 374 5.63 -35.08 -26.70
C PHE A 374 4.22 -35.07 -26.09
N LEU A 375 3.47 -33.98 -26.25
CA LEU A 375 2.12 -33.80 -25.67
C LEU A 375 2.04 -34.15 -24.18
N PHE A 376 3.03 -33.70 -23.38
CA PHE A 376 3.15 -33.98 -21.95
C PHE A 376 3.42 -35.46 -21.56
N VAL A 377 3.44 -36.38 -22.52
CA VAL A 377 3.82 -37.79 -22.35
C VAL A 377 5.34 -37.94 -22.43
N ARG A 378 5.94 -38.70 -21.51
CA ARG A 378 7.39 -38.94 -21.43
C ARG A 378 7.74 -40.23 -22.17
N TRP A 379 8.65 -40.14 -23.13
CA TRP A 379 9.28 -41.27 -23.80
C TRP A 379 10.79 -41.29 -23.48
N GLY A 380 11.36 -42.48 -23.25
CA GLY A 380 12.80 -42.62 -23.03
C GLY A 380 13.27 -44.04 -23.34
N ARG A 381 14.45 -44.13 -23.97
CA ARG A 381 15.22 -45.38 -24.04
C ARG A 381 16.11 -45.44 -22.78
N GLY A 382 16.06 -46.58 -22.10
CA GLY A 382 16.80 -46.87 -20.87
C GLY A 382 18.30 -46.93 -21.09
#